data_AF-A0AAU9T9V8-F1
#
_entry.id   AF-A0AAU9T9V8-F1
#
_cell.length_a   1.000
_cell.length_b   1.000
_cell.length_c   1.000
_cell.angle_alpha   90.00
_cell.angle_beta   90.00
_cell.angle_gamma   90.00
#
_symmetry.space_group_name_H-M   'P 1'
#
loop_
_entity.id
_entity.type
_entity.pdbx_description
1 polymer ?
#
loop_
_entity_poly.entity_id
_entity_poly.type
_entity_poly.pdbx_seq_one_letter_code
_entity_poly.pdbx_strand_id
1 'polypeptide(L)'
;MSSALRFPHPAERIDLELEYLMDQEQLMANNDHDFNIFTDSSKIAALSIWSGTVKTKILKFAFPSYCTVYQEELLPICCRGQTATDNLTRSVGIYSDYLSALKTIINPDATK
;
A
#
# COMPACT_ATOMS: atom_id res chain seq x y z
N MET A 1 -15.32 -28.62 -16.26
CA MET A 1 -14.27 -28.86 -15.23
C MET A 1 -13.37 -27.65 -15.17
N SER A 2 -13.01 -27.24 -13.97
CA SER A 2 -12.90 -25.83 -13.55
C SER A 2 -11.65 -25.08 -14.01
N SER A 3 -11.90 -23.98 -14.73
CA SER A 3 -11.26 -22.65 -14.70
C SER A 3 -9.75 -22.50 -14.91
N ALA A 4 -9.36 -22.10 -16.12
CA ALA A 4 -8.15 -21.34 -16.34
C ALA A 4 -8.16 -20.07 -15.46
N LEU A 5 -7.19 -19.98 -14.56
CA LEU A 5 -6.52 -18.77 -14.09
C LEU A 5 -7.44 -17.56 -13.79
N ARG A 6 -7.80 -17.41 -12.51
CA ARG A 6 -8.41 -16.19 -11.93
C ARG A 6 -7.43 -15.01 -11.96
N PHE A 7 -7.12 -14.49 -13.13
CA PHE A 7 -6.63 -13.12 -13.22
C PHE A 7 -7.83 -12.20 -13.42
N PRO A 8 -7.87 -11.05 -12.74
CA PRO A 8 -8.89 -10.04 -13.01
C PRO A 8 -8.88 -9.72 -14.50
N HIS A 9 -10.06 -9.44 -15.04
CA HIS A 9 -10.18 -9.02 -16.45
C HIS A 9 -9.22 -7.84 -16.69
N PRO A 10 -8.57 -7.70 -17.86
CA PRO A 10 -7.61 -6.61 -18.09
C PRO A 10 -8.15 -5.20 -17.76
N ALA A 11 -9.46 -4.98 -17.93
CA ALA A 11 -10.14 -3.74 -17.55
C ALA A 11 -10.37 -3.55 -16.03
N GLU A 12 -10.18 -4.60 -15.23
CA GLU A 12 -10.26 -4.61 -13.76
C GLU A 12 -8.86 -4.60 -13.11
N ARG A 13 -7.80 -4.61 -13.93
CA ARG A 13 -6.44 -4.48 -13.42
C ARG A 13 -6.22 -3.07 -12.93
N ILE A 14 -5.68 -2.98 -11.73
CA ILE A 14 -5.22 -1.73 -11.16
C ILE A 14 -3.78 -1.57 -11.61
N ASP A 15 -3.51 -0.52 -12.37
CA ASP A 15 -2.15 -0.15 -12.72
C ASP A 15 -1.44 0.34 -11.45
N LEU A 16 -0.34 -0.33 -11.12
CA LEU A 16 0.50 0.00 -9.96
C LEU A 16 1.86 0.46 -10.49
N GLU A 17 2.26 1.65 -10.11
CA GLU A 17 3.57 2.22 -10.42
C GLU A 17 4.41 2.32 -9.15
N LEU A 18 5.72 2.06 -9.28
CA LEU A 18 6.68 2.26 -8.20
C LEU A 18 7.52 3.50 -8.49
N GLU A 19 7.48 4.47 -7.60
CA GLU A 19 8.35 5.64 -7.65
C GLU A 19 9.21 5.72 -6.38
N TYR A 20 10.45 6.17 -6.55
CA TYR A 20 11.38 6.39 -5.46
C TYR A 20 11.43 7.88 -5.13
N LEU A 21 11.00 8.23 -3.92
CA LEU A 21 11.01 9.61 -3.45
C LEU A 21 12.17 9.81 -2.49
N MET A 22 12.98 10.83 -2.74
CA MET A 22 14.20 11.10 -1.98
C MET A 22 14.04 12.15 -0.89
N ASP A 23 13.03 13.01 -1.03
CA ASP A 23 12.84 14.17 -0.16
C ASP A 23 11.35 14.54 -0.02
N GLN A 24 11.08 15.48 0.88
CA GLN A 24 9.73 15.97 1.16
C GLN A 24 9.14 16.76 -0.01
N GLU A 25 9.96 17.38 -0.85
CA GLU A 25 9.50 18.19 -1.99
C GLU A 25 8.90 17.29 -3.08
N GLN A 26 9.57 16.17 -3.37
CA GLN A 26 9.09 15.11 -4.25
C GLN A 26 7.83 14.45 -3.69
N LEU A 27 7.75 14.25 -2.37
CA LEU A 27 6.52 13.76 -1.75
C LEU A 27 5.36 14.72 -1.97
N MET A 28 5.55 16.02 -1.76
CA MET A 28 4.49 17.02 -1.95
C MET A 28 4.08 17.12 -3.43
N ALA A 29 5.02 16.99 -4.37
CA ALA A 29 4.74 17.01 -5.80
C ALA A 29 3.91 15.79 -6.27
N ASN A 30 4.11 14.62 -5.64
CA ASN A 30 3.40 13.37 -5.97
C ASN A 30 2.15 13.12 -5.10
N ASN A 31 1.79 14.05 -4.20
CA ASN A 31 0.69 13.85 -3.26
C ASN A 31 -0.72 14.12 -3.85
N ASP A 32 -0.85 14.24 -5.18
CA ASP A 32 -2.10 14.58 -5.88
C ASP A 32 -3.03 13.36 -6.09
N HIS A 33 -3.14 12.54 -5.05
CA HIS A 33 -4.06 11.42 -5.00
C HIS A 33 -5.26 11.75 -4.10
N ASP A 34 -6.42 11.15 -4.39
CA ASP A 34 -7.63 11.34 -3.57
C ASP A 34 -7.39 10.93 -2.11
N PHE A 35 -6.59 9.87 -1.93
CA PHE A 35 -6.13 9.40 -0.62
C PHE A 35 -4.66 9.00 -0.65
N ASN A 36 -3.98 9.32 0.44
CA ASN A 36 -2.59 8.96 0.64
C ASN A 36 -2.46 8.10 1.90
N ILE A 37 -1.80 6.96 1.77
CA ILE A 37 -1.58 5.99 2.83
C ILE A 37 -0.09 6.01 3.16
N PHE A 38 0.24 6.28 4.41
CA PHE A 38 1.60 6.23 4.92
C PHE A 38 1.71 5.09 5.92
N THR A 39 2.73 4.25 5.74
CA THR A 39 3.11 3.23 6.71
C THR A 39 4.40 3.60 7.42
N ASP A 40 4.48 3.20 8.69
CA ASP A 40 5.65 3.37 9.53
C ASP A 40 5.73 2.15 10.48
N SER A 41 6.72 1.31 10.27
CA SER A 41 7.02 0.15 11.11
C SER A 41 7.91 0.54 12.29
N SER A 42 7.33 0.50 13.49
CA SER A 42 8.06 0.74 14.74
C SER A 42 7.65 -0.23 15.85
N LYS A 43 7.82 -1.55 15.70
CA LYS A 43 7.30 -2.62 16.62
C LYS A 43 5.77 -2.61 16.83
N ILE A 44 5.11 -1.53 16.43
CA ILE A 44 3.69 -1.25 16.35
C ILE A 44 3.57 -0.57 14.98
N ALA A 45 3.23 -1.31 13.94
CA ALA A 45 3.08 -0.67 12.64
C ALA A 45 1.88 0.29 12.70
N ALA A 46 2.12 1.52 12.27
CA ALA A 46 1.10 2.52 12.12
C ALA A 46 0.80 2.70 10.64
N LEU A 47 -0.49 2.77 10.32
CA LEU A 47 -0.96 3.18 9.01
C LEU A 47 -1.79 4.43 9.21
N SER A 48 -1.44 5.50 8.50
CA SER A 48 -2.22 6.73 8.47
C SER A 48 -2.77 6.99 7.08
N ILE A 49 -4.02 7.41 7.03
CA ILE A 49 -4.72 7.74 5.78
C ILE A 49 -4.98 9.24 5.80
N TRP A 50 -4.68 9.87 4.68
CA TRP A 50 -4.78 11.31 4.47
C TRP A 50 -5.63 11.58 3.23
N SER A 51 -6.38 12.68 3.25
CA SER A 51 -7.03 13.26 2.07
C SER A 51 -6.52 14.69 1.94
N GLY A 52 -5.67 14.93 0.94
CA GLY A 52 -4.82 16.12 0.89
C GLY A 52 -3.95 16.25 2.15
N THR A 53 -4.04 17.39 2.84
CA THR A 53 -3.30 17.68 4.08
C THR A 53 -4.03 17.27 5.35
N VAL A 54 -5.23 16.69 5.23
CA VAL A 54 -6.04 16.30 6.38
C VAL A 54 -5.89 14.81 6.63
N LYS A 55 -5.41 14.49 7.83
CA LYS A 55 -5.35 13.12 8.33
C LYS A 55 -6.75 12.61 8.68
N THR A 56 -7.26 11.65 7.91
CA THR A 56 -8.61 11.14 8.05
C THR A 56 -8.69 9.94 8.98
N LYS A 57 -7.65 9.10 9.02
CA LYS A 57 -7.65 7.88 9.82
C LYS A 57 -6.27 7.46 10.28
N ILE A 58 -6.22 6.80 11.43
CA ILE A 58 -5.05 6.07 11.93
C ILE A 58 -5.49 4.66 12.27
N LEU A 59 -4.69 3.69 11.86
CA LEU A 59 -4.78 2.32 12.30
C LEU A 59 -3.45 1.93 12.92
N LYS A 60 -3.51 1.28 14.07
CA LYS A 60 -2.34 0.70 14.71
C LYS A 60 -2.52 -0.81 14.71
N PHE A 61 -1.49 -1.51 14.28
CA PHE A 61 -1.47 -2.96 14.23
C PHE A 61 -0.54 -3.45 15.34
N ALA A 62 -1.08 -4.27 16.24
CA ALA A 62 -0.28 -4.93 17.26
C ALA A 62 0.22 -6.25 16.66
N PHE A 63 1.53 -6.36 16.50
CA PHE A 63 2.16 -7.57 15.99
C PHE A 63 2.77 -8.40 17.13
N PRO A 64 2.71 -9.74 17.03
CA PRO A 64 3.50 -10.61 17.89
C PRO A 64 5.00 -10.32 17.77
N SER A 65 5.77 -10.63 18.82
CA SER A 65 7.21 -10.37 18.89
C SER A 65 8.06 -11.13 17.86
N TYR A 66 7.48 -12.13 17.20
CA TYR A 66 8.14 -12.91 16.14
C TYR A 66 7.88 -12.35 14.74
N CYS A 67 7.09 -11.27 14.59
CA CYS A 67 6.89 -10.64 13.30
C CYS A 67 8.15 -9.92 12.84
N THR A 68 8.42 -10.05 11.55
CA THR A 68 9.48 -9.33 10.86
C THR A 68 9.00 -7.94 10.46
N VAL A 69 9.91 -6.98 10.32
CA VAL A 69 9.61 -5.65 9.76
C VAL A 69 8.88 -5.76 8.42
N TYR A 70 9.26 -6.73 7.59
CA TYR A 70 8.56 -7.03 6.34
C TYR A 70 7.08 -7.36 6.54
N GLN A 71 6.73 -8.19 7.52
CA GLN A 71 5.33 -8.52 7.83
C GLN A 71 4.59 -7.34 8.45
N GLU A 72 5.27 -6.55 9.29
CA GLU A 72 4.72 -5.35 9.91
C GLU A 72 4.38 -4.27 8.86
N GLU A 73 5.17 -4.15 7.79
CA GLU A 73 4.93 -3.22 6.68
C GLU A 73 3.93 -3.74 5.66
N LEU A 74 4.04 -5.02 5.26
CA LEU A 74 3.22 -5.58 4.19
C LEU A 74 1.75 -5.69 4.59
N LEU A 75 1.47 -6.12 5.83
CA LEU A 75 0.08 -6.39 6.25
C LEU A 75 -0.81 -5.13 6.23
N PRO A 76 -0.40 -3.98 6.79
CA PRO A 76 -1.17 -2.74 6.70
C PRO A 76 -1.45 -2.33 5.26
N ILE A 77 -0.44 -2.43 4.38
CA ILE A 77 -0.59 -2.08 2.97
C ILE A 77 -1.59 -3.01 2.29
N CYS A 78 -1.48 -4.34 2.46
CA CYS A 78 -2.43 -5.29 1.90
C CYS A 78 -3.87 -5.07 2.40
N CYS A 79 -4.04 -4.82 3.70
CA CYS A 79 -5.36 -4.62 4.31
C CYS A 79 -6.08 -3.38 3.76
N ARG A 80 -5.33 -2.32 3.37
CA ARG A 80 -5.93 -1.08 2.86
C ARG A 80 -5.91 -0.95 1.35
N GLY A 81 -4.94 -1.56 0.68
CA GLY A 81 -4.98 -1.77 -0.76
C GLY A 81 -6.29 -2.41 -1.17
N GLN A 82 -6.71 -3.50 -0.51
CA GLN A 82 -8.01 -4.14 -0.78
C GLN A 82 -9.21 -3.21 -0.57
N THR A 83 -9.25 -2.45 0.53
CA THR A 83 -10.37 -1.52 0.78
C THR A 83 -10.40 -0.33 -0.21
N ALA A 84 -9.23 0.08 -0.72
CA ALA A 84 -9.12 1.07 -1.78
C ALA A 84 -9.68 0.50 -3.10
N THR A 85 -9.40 -0.76 -3.42
CA THR A 85 -9.93 -1.42 -4.62
C THR A 85 -11.46 -1.52 -4.64
N ASP A 86 -12.11 -1.62 -3.48
CA ASP A 86 -13.58 -1.64 -3.38
C ASP A 86 -14.23 -0.29 -3.75
N ASN A 87 -13.45 0.81 -3.79
CA ASN A 87 -13.89 2.15 -4.14
C ASN A 87 -13.30 2.55 -5.51
N LEU A 88 -13.78 1.88 -6.57
CA LEU A 88 -13.27 1.84 -7.96
C LEU A 88 -12.92 3.17 -8.67
N THR A 89 -13.17 4.33 -8.08
CA THR A 89 -13.06 5.65 -8.74
C THR A 89 -12.01 6.57 -8.14
N ARG A 90 -11.12 6.07 -7.27
CA ARG A 90 -10.20 6.93 -6.52
C ARG A 90 -8.74 6.57 -6.77
N SER A 91 -7.91 7.58 -6.99
CA SER A 91 -6.46 7.43 -7.00
C SER A 91 -5.93 7.30 -5.56
N VAL A 92 -5.00 6.37 -5.34
CA VAL A 92 -4.44 6.12 -4.00
C VAL A 92 -2.92 6.07 -4.07
N GLY A 93 -2.27 6.97 -3.33
CA GLY A 93 -0.82 6.93 -3.09
C GLY A 93 -0.49 6.06 -1.88
N ILE A 94 0.49 5.17 -2.01
CA ILE A 94 0.99 4.34 -0.89
C ILE A 94 2.46 4.64 -0.69
N TYR A 95 2.80 5.10 0.51
CA TYR A 95 4.15 5.51 0.89
C TYR A 95 4.66 4.65 2.04
N SER A 96 5.82 4.06 1.84
CA SER A 96 6.54 3.22 2.82
C SER A 96 8.04 3.43 2.62
N ASP A 97 8.80 3.41 3.71
CA ASP A 97 10.26 3.38 3.68
C ASP A 97 10.81 1.95 3.44
N TYR A 98 9.94 0.94 3.41
CA TYR A 98 10.31 -0.46 3.25
C TYR A 98 10.04 -0.99 1.84
N LEU A 99 11.03 -0.79 0.96
CA LEU A 99 10.97 -1.13 -0.46
C LEU A 99 10.52 -2.58 -0.75
N SER A 100 10.95 -3.55 0.07
CA SER A 100 10.60 -4.97 -0.14
C SER A 100 9.10 -5.22 -0.02
N ALA A 101 8.39 -4.50 0.84
CA ALA A 101 6.94 -4.59 0.95
C ALA A 101 6.26 -4.04 -0.32
N LEU A 102 6.68 -2.86 -0.79
CA LEU A 102 6.17 -2.24 -2.03
C LEU A 102 6.39 -3.14 -3.25
N LYS A 103 7.59 -3.70 -3.40
CA LYS A 103 7.91 -4.63 -4.50
C LYS A 103 7.03 -5.88 -4.50
N THR A 104 6.68 -6.40 -3.33
CA THR A 104 5.80 -7.57 -3.21
C THR A 104 4.41 -7.28 -3.76
N ILE A 105 3.92 -6.05 -3.57
CA ILE A 105 2.56 -5.65 -4.00
C ILE A 105 2.51 -5.43 -5.51
N ILE A 106 3.56 -4.85 -6.08
CA ILE A 106 3.64 -4.52 -7.52
C ILE A 106 3.90 -5.77 -8.35
N ASN A 107 4.65 -6.73 -7.83
CA ASN A 107 4.90 -7.99 -8.50
C ASN A 107 4.77 -9.17 -7.53
N PRO A 108 3.53 -9.64 -7.26
CA PRO A 108 3.30 -10.76 -6.35
C PRO A 108 3.90 -12.08 -6.88
N ASP A 109 4.14 -12.18 -8.19
CA ASP A 109 4.67 -13.38 -8.84
C ASP A 109 6.21 -13.46 -8.86
N ALA A 110 6.94 -12.39 -8.52
CA ALA A 110 8.41 -12.38 -8.45
C ALA A 110 9.00 -13.21 -7.30
N THR A 111 8.14 -13.71 -6.40
CA THR A 111 8.52 -14.47 -5.20
C THR A 111 8.43 -15.99 -5.37
N LYS A 112 8.37 -16.50 -6.61
CA LYS A 112 8.38 -17.94 -6.92
C LYS A 112 9.74 -18.43 -7.40
#